data_AF-R7FFZ9-F1
#
_entry.id   AF-R7FFZ9-F1
#
_cell.length_a   1.000
_cell.length_b   1.000
_cell.length_c   1.000
_cell.angle_alpha   90.00
_cell.angle_beta   90.00
_cell.angle_gamma   90.00
#
_symmetry.space_group_name_H-M   'P 1'
#
loop_
_entity.id
_entity.type
_entity.pdbx_description
1 polymer ?
#
loop_
_entity_poly.entity_id
_entity_poly.type
_entity_poly.pdbx_seq_one_letter_code
_entity_poly.pdbx_strand_id
1 'polypeptide(L)' 'MPKETFVKLPEEKKDKIIKAAKKEFARVPFEQTSIKNIVEDADIARGSFYQYFESKEDLLRVYFKYTF' A
#
# COMPACT_ATOMS: atom_id res chain seq x y z
N MET A 1 -9.98 3.99 -5.27
CA MET A 1 -9.54 2.82 -6.09
C MET A 1 -8.08 3.04 -6.48
N PRO A 2 -7.25 2.01 -6.75
CA PRO A 2 -5.88 2.27 -7.17
C PRO A 2 -5.85 3.11 -8.44
N LYS A 3 -4.93 4.07 -8.50
CA LYS A 3 -4.69 4.86 -9.69
C LYS A 3 -4.06 3.99 -10.77
N GLU A 4 -4.21 4.41 -12.04
CA GLU A 4 -3.69 3.67 -13.20
C GLU A 4 -2.17 3.41 -13.10
N THR A 5 -1.45 4.34 -12.48
CA THR A 5 -0.02 4.25 -12.14
C THR A 5 0.32 3.02 -11.30
N PHE A 6 -0.51 2.66 -10.32
CA PHE A 6 -0.31 1.44 -9.52
C PHE A 6 -0.53 0.18 -10.36
N VAL A 7 -1.57 0.18 -11.19
CA VAL A 7 -1.91 -0.97 -12.05
C VAL A 7 -0.76 -1.30 -13.03
N LYS A 8 -0.06 -0.27 -13.51
CA LYS A 8 1.08 -0.40 -14.44
C LYS A 8 2.42 -0.72 -13.74
N LEU A 9 2.48 -0.80 -12.41
CA LEU A 9 3.71 -1.16 -11.72
C LEU A 9 4.14 -2.59 -12.06
N PRO A 10 5.46 -2.86 -12.13
CA PRO A 10 5.96 -4.23 -12.12
C PRO A 10 5.43 -5.00 -10.90
N GLU A 11 5.12 -6.30 -11.07
CA GLU A 11 4.56 -7.13 -10.01
C GLU A 11 5.44 -7.16 -8.75
N GLU A 12 6.77 -7.18 -8.90
CA GLU A 12 7.70 -7.11 -7.76
C GLU A 12 7.48 -5.85 -6.90
N LYS A 13 7.20 -4.70 -7.52
CA LYS A 13 6.92 -3.46 -6.78
C LYS A 13 5.55 -3.50 -6.11
N LYS A 14 4.54 -4.06 -6.77
CA LYS A 14 3.22 -4.28 -6.16
C LYS A 14 3.35 -5.18 -4.93
N ASP A 15 4.06 -6.29 -5.05
CA ASP A 15 4.30 -7.23 -3.96
C ASP A 15 4.97 -6.58 -2.75
N LYS A 16 5.99 -5.73 -2.96
CA LYS A 16 6.63 -4.99 -1.85
C LYS A 16 5.63 -4.11 -1.11
N ILE A 17 4.80 -3.36 -1.83
CA ILE A 17 3.77 -2.49 -1.26
C ILE A 17 2.73 -3.32 -0.50
N ILE A 18 2.26 -4.43 -1.07
CA ILE A 18 1.24 -5.31 -0.46
C ILE A 18 1.79 -6.00 0.79
N LYS A 19 3.06 -6.44 0.79
CA LYS A 19 3.71 -7.01 1.97
C LYS A 19 3.88 -6.00 3.09
N ALA A 20 4.30 -4.78 2.78
CA ALA A 20 4.41 -3.69 3.75
C ALA A 20 3.04 -3.31 4.34
N ALA A 21 2.01 -3.22 3.48
CA ALA A 21 0.64 -2.98 3.91
C ALA A 21 0.15 -4.07 4.87
N LYS A 22 0.36 -5.35 4.53
CA LYS A 22 0.01 -6.49 5.38
C LYS A 22 0.67 -6.38 6.76
N LYS A 23 1.97 -6.05 6.80
CA LYS A 23 2.73 -5.91 8.05
C LYS A 23 2.16 -4.78 8.91
N GLU A 24 1.87 -3.63 8.32
CA GLU A 24 1.34 -2.48 9.06
C GLU A 24 -0.11 -2.73 9.54
N PHE A 25 -0.97 -3.31 8.69
CA PHE A 25 -2.36 -3.62 9.02
C PHE A 25 -2.48 -4.70 10.12
N ALA A 26 -1.49 -5.59 10.24
CA ALA A 26 -1.42 -6.57 11.32
C ALA A 26 -0.82 -5.99 12.62
N ARG A 27 -0.12 -4.84 12.56
CA ARG A 27 0.60 -4.26 13.69
C ARG A 27 -0.30 -3.46 14.63
N VAL A 28 -1.28 -2.75 14.07
CA VAL A 28 -2.14 -1.79 14.78
C VAL A 28 -3.56 -1.79 14.21
N PRO A 29 -4.58 -1.32 14.97
CA PRO A 29 -5.90 -1.04 14.41
C PRO A 29 -5.81 -0.15 13.17
N PHE A 30 -6.69 -0.36 12.19
CA PHE A 30 -6.59 0.27 10.87
C PHE A 30 -6.53 1.80 10.94
N GLU A 31 -7.27 2.39 11.87
CA GLU A 31 -7.35 3.82 12.15
C GLU A 31 -5.97 4.39 12.54
N GLN A 32 -5.13 3.59 13.19
CA GLN A 32 -3.78 3.96 13.65
C GLN A 32 -2.67 3.59 12.65
N THR A 33 -3.01 2.96 11.52
CA THR A 33 -2.01 2.61 10.50
C THR A 33 -1.38 3.85 9.88
N SER A 34 -0.08 3.76 9.63
CA SER A 34 0.77 4.86 9.18
C SER A 34 1.23 4.65 7.74
N ILE A 35 0.81 5.56 6.84
CA ILE A 35 1.35 5.61 5.45
C ILE A 35 2.87 5.72 5.48
N LYS A 36 3.44 6.49 6.41
CA LYS A 36 4.89 6.63 6.57
C LYS A 36 5.56 5.26 6.76
N ASN A 37 5.04 4.46 7.68
CA ASN A 37 5.63 3.14 7.98
C ASN A 37 5.51 2.20 6.78
N ILE A 38 4.38 2.24 6.06
CA ILE A 38 4.18 1.41 4.87
C ILE A 38 5.18 1.78 3.77
N VAL A 39 5.37 3.07 3.50
CA VAL A 39 6.28 3.50 2.42
C VAL A 39 7.75 3.26 2.77
N GLU A 40 8.11 3.38 4.05
CA GLU A 40 9.45 3.04 4.56
C GLU A 40 9.73 1.54 4.44
N ASP A 41 8.79 0.68 4.85
CA ASP A 41 8.95 -0.78 4.75
C ASP A 41 8.88 -1.30 3.30
N ALA A 42 8.14 -0.61 2.43
CA ALA A 42 8.06 -0.92 0.99
C ALA A 42 9.23 -0.35 0.17
N ASP A 43 10.13 0.43 0.78
CA ASP A 43 11.23 1.14 0.13
C ASP A 43 10.77 2.04 -1.04
N ILE A 44 9.74 2.87 -0.78
CA ILE A 44 9.24 3.86 -1.74
C ILE A 44 9.13 5.25 -1.10
N ALA A 45 9.21 6.29 -1.93
CA ALA A 45 8.99 7.65 -1.46
C ALA A 45 7.52 7.86 -1.05
N ARG A 46 7.27 8.67 -0.02
CA ARG A 46 5.90 9.04 0.41
C ARG A 46 5.07 9.66 -0.72
N GLY A 47 5.69 10.45 -1.60
CA GLY A 47 5.02 11.00 -2.78
C GLY A 47 4.51 9.92 -3.73
N SER A 48 5.25 8.81 -3.88
CA SER A 48 4.86 7.67 -4.72
C SER A 48 3.59 7.01 -4.19
N PHE A 49 3.38 6.94 -2.88
CA PHE A 49 2.11 6.45 -2.32
C PHE A 49 0.91 7.23 -2.88
N TYR A 50 0.97 8.56 -2.86
CA TYR A 50 -0.13 9.40 -3.36
C TYR A 50 -0.25 9.40 -4.89
N GLN A 51 0.79 8.97 -5.60
CA GLN A 51 0.69 8.66 -7.02
C GLN A 51 -0.08 7.36 -7.27
N TYR A 52 -0.11 6.41 -6.32
CA TYR A 52 -0.73 5.09 -6.46
C TYR A 52 -2.12 5.00 -5.82
N PHE A 53 -2.33 5.67 -4.69
CA PHE A 53 -3.53 5.60 -3.87
C PHE A 53 -3.94 6.98 -3.41
N GLU A 54 -5.23 7.23 -3.23
CA GLU A 54 -5.71 8.49 -2.63
C GLU A 54 -5.64 8.44 -1.10
N SER A 55 -5.78 7.25 -0.53
CA SER A 55 -5.79 7.04 0.92
C SER A 55 -5.34 5.64 1.32
N LYS A 56 -5.26 5.38 2.63
CA LYS A 56 -4.96 4.03 3.15
C LYS A 56 -6.13 3.06 2.95
N GLU A 57 -7.36 3.55 2.86
CA GLU A 57 -8.56 2.77 2.53
C GLU A 57 -8.49 2.25 1.09
N ASP A 58 -7.94 3.04 0.17
CA ASP A 58 -7.68 2.60 -1.19
C ASP A 58 -6.66 1.46 -1.25
N LEU A 59 -5.57 1.60 -0.50
CA LEU A 59 -4.59 0.52 -0.34
C LEU A 59 -5.22 -0.72 0.31
N LEU A 60 -6.09 -0.55 1.31
CA LEU A 60 -6.77 -1.66 1.97
C LEU A 60 -7.66 -2.46 0.99
N ARG A 61 -8.44 -1.78 0.15
CA ARG A 61 -9.28 -2.44 -0.88
C ARG A 61 -8.42 -3.26 -1.84
N VAL A 62 -7.27 -2.71 -2.25
CA VAL A 62 -6.33 -3.43 -3.11
C VAL A 62 -5.71 -4.61 -2.37
N TYR A 63 -5.27 -4.42 -1.14
CA TYR A 63 -4.72 -5.48 -0.29
C TYR A 63 -5.66 -6.68 -0.20
N PHE A 64 -6.97 -6.46 0.02
CA PHE A 64 -7.95 -7.54 0.02
C PHE A 64 -8.03 -8.26 -1.33
N LYS A 65 -8.06 -7.52 -2.46
CA LYS A 65 -8.09 -8.11 -3.81
C LYS A 65 -6.83 -8.95 -4.16
N TYR A 66 -5.69 -8.63 -3.57
CA TYR A 66 -4.44 -9.38 -3.81
C TYR A 66 -4.27 -10.57 -2.87
N THR A 67 -5.03 -10.64 -1.78
CA THR A 67 -4.90 -11.68 -0.76
C THR A 67 -6.02 -12.73 -0.83
N PHE A 68 -7.19 -12.35 -1.37
CA PHE A 68 -8.38 -13.18 -1.52
C PHE A 68 -8.95 -13.05 -2.93
#